data_AF-A0A1G4G7R2-F1
#
_entry.id   AF-A0A1G4G7R2-F1
#
_cell.length_a   1.000
_cell.length_b   1.000
_cell.length_c   1.000
_cell.angle_alpha   90.00
_cell.angle_beta   90.00
_cell.angle_gamma   90.00
#
_symmetry.space_group_name_H-M   'P 1'
#
loop_
_entity.id
_entity.type
_entity.pdbx_description
1 polymer ?
#
loop_
_entity_poly.entity_id
_entity_poly.type
_entity_poly.pdbx_seq_one_letter_code
_entity_poly.pdbx_strand_id
1 'polypeptide(L)'
;MNKKYFTFLFFALFACVTVLFGQKKIVIIHTNDTHSRIEPLPETDRYAANKGGVVRRMSFIGQVRKENRNVLLLDAGDFLQGTPYFNLFKGEVETEAMNLMQYDAATLGNHEFDYGLETLEQVVRRAKFPIISSNYDFSKTSLKGLIKPYLILKRDGVKIGVIAVNVQPKGLIASGNYNGMKYLPPEKVANELALMLKTVYRCDMVICLSHLGYTSDKQFVSKTRNIDIVIGGHSHTNMKAPEMVKNIDEEEVLIFQTAGRGSHIGRIDVELEKVNRRE
;
A
#
# COMPACT_ATOMS: atom_id res chain seq x y z
N MET A 1 18.07 81.74 -20.83
CA MET A 1 17.29 80.55 -21.22
C MET A 1 18.01 79.29 -20.72
N ASN A 2 17.65 78.78 -19.54
CA ASN A 2 18.21 77.53 -19.00
C ASN A 2 17.14 76.44 -19.07
N LYS A 3 17.29 75.48 -20.00
CA LYS A 3 16.46 74.27 -20.04
C LYS A 3 17.03 73.24 -19.06
N LYS A 4 16.28 72.92 -18.00
CA LYS A 4 16.57 71.79 -17.10
C LYS A 4 16.02 70.51 -17.74
N TYR A 5 16.89 69.55 -18.01
CA TYR A 5 16.50 68.20 -18.44
C TYR A 5 16.31 67.32 -17.20
N PHE A 6 15.11 66.74 -17.05
CA PHE A 6 14.81 65.76 -16.01
C PHE A 6 14.97 64.37 -16.62
N THR A 7 16.02 63.64 -16.21
CA THR A 7 16.25 62.26 -16.62
C THR A 7 15.49 61.34 -15.66
N PHE A 8 14.40 60.72 -16.13
CA PHE A 8 13.71 59.66 -15.38
C PHE A 8 14.49 58.35 -15.56
N LEU A 9 15.14 57.88 -14.49
CA LEU A 9 15.74 56.55 -14.45
C LEU A 9 14.64 55.52 -14.14
N PHE A 10 14.25 54.73 -15.14
CA PHE A 10 13.37 53.58 -14.94
C PHE A 10 14.21 52.41 -14.37
N PHE A 11 14.10 52.16 -13.08
CA PHE A 11 14.63 50.92 -12.48
C PHE A 11 13.67 49.77 -12.85
N ALA A 12 14.02 48.97 -13.85
CA ALA A 12 13.36 47.71 -14.12
C ALA A 12 13.70 46.72 -13.00
N LEU A 13 12.76 46.53 -12.06
CA LEU A 13 12.87 45.53 -11.01
C LEU A 13 12.71 44.14 -11.65
N PHE A 14 13.82 43.50 -12.02
CA PHE A 14 13.83 42.09 -12.39
C PHE A 14 13.56 41.26 -11.12
N ALA A 15 12.30 40.93 -10.87
CA ALA A 15 11.94 39.91 -9.89
C ALA A 15 12.45 38.56 -10.41
N CYS A 16 13.63 38.15 -9.92
CA CYS A 16 14.13 36.80 -10.09
C CYS A 16 13.18 35.87 -9.31
N VAL A 17 12.17 35.32 -9.99
CA VAL A 17 11.33 34.28 -9.42
C VAL A 17 12.19 33.03 -9.32
N THR A 18 12.82 32.82 -8.17
CA THR A 18 13.45 31.55 -7.84
C THR A 18 12.34 30.50 -7.78
N VAL A 19 12.24 29.68 -8.81
CA VAL A 19 11.39 28.48 -8.76
C VAL A 19 12.06 27.54 -7.76
N LEU A 20 11.52 27.48 -6.55
CA LEU A 20 11.89 26.48 -5.56
C LEU A 20 11.49 25.11 -6.11
N PHE A 21 12.45 24.36 -6.64
CA PHE A 21 12.31 22.93 -6.90
C PHE A 21 12.24 22.21 -5.56
N GLY A 22 11.04 22.12 -4.99
CA GLY A 22 10.81 21.30 -3.80
C GLY A 22 10.76 19.84 -4.20
N GLN A 23 11.85 19.11 -3.99
CA GLN A 23 11.85 17.65 -4.05
C GLN A 23 10.92 17.14 -2.92
N LYS A 24 9.95 16.31 -3.27
CA LYS A 24 9.03 15.74 -2.28
C LYS A 24 9.46 14.34 -1.94
N LYS A 25 9.73 14.08 -0.66
CA LYS A 25 10.06 12.74 -0.15
C LYS A 25 8.85 12.11 0.51
N ILE A 26 8.54 10.87 0.12
CA ILE A 26 7.54 10.01 0.76
C ILE A 26 8.24 8.72 1.18
N VAL A 27 8.09 8.34 2.45
CA VAL A 27 8.56 7.05 2.95
C VAL A 27 7.38 6.10 3.01
N ILE A 28 7.46 5.00 2.26
CA ILE A 28 6.47 3.94 2.30
C ILE A 28 7.04 2.82 3.16
N ILE A 29 6.34 2.54 4.26
CA ILE A 29 6.59 1.39 5.11
C ILE A 29 5.51 0.36 4.83
N HIS A 30 5.90 -0.91 4.73
CA HIS A 30 4.92 -1.97 4.51
C HIS A 30 5.22 -3.27 5.22
N THR A 31 4.16 -4.05 5.38
CA THR A 31 4.17 -5.43 5.87
C THR A 31 3.33 -6.32 4.97
N ASN A 32 3.52 -7.62 5.10
CA ASN A 32 2.67 -8.66 4.50
C ASN A 32 2.73 -9.91 5.39
N ASP A 33 1.72 -10.75 5.30
CA ASP A 33 1.71 -12.11 5.87
C ASP A 33 2.10 -12.11 7.35
N THR A 34 1.63 -11.13 8.12
CA THR A 34 2.03 -11.01 9.53
C THR A 34 1.47 -12.12 10.38
N HIS A 35 0.45 -12.83 9.89
CA HIS A 35 -0.08 -14.07 10.42
C HIS A 35 -0.25 -14.07 11.93
N SER A 36 -1.04 -13.11 12.42
CA SER A 36 -1.39 -13.02 13.84
C SER A 36 -0.14 -12.98 14.74
N ARG A 37 1.01 -12.50 14.23
CA ARG A 37 2.25 -12.44 15.01
C ARG A 37 2.25 -11.23 15.96
N ILE A 38 1.55 -11.43 17.08
CA ILE A 38 1.44 -10.47 18.17
C ILE A 38 2.73 -10.45 18.99
N GLU A 39 3.22 -11.62 19.39
CA GLU A 39 4.47 -11.75 20.14
C GLU A 39 5.68 -11.99 19.24
N PRO A 40 6.91 -11.73 19.73
CA PRO A 40 8.12 -12.17 19.05
C PRO A 40 8.12 -13.68 18.79
N LEU A 41 8.85 -14.07 17.76
CA LEU A 41 9.13 -15.46 17.45
C LEU A 41 10.05 -16.07 18.51
N PRO A 42 9.85 -17.36 18.86
CA PRO A 42 10.67 -18.01 19.89
C PRO A 42 12.13 -18.10 19.47
N GLU A 43 13.02 -18.27 20.44
CA GLU A 43 14.46 -18.44 20.20
C GLU A 43 14.78 -19.63 19.29
N THR A 44 13.90 -20.63 19.29
CA THR A 44 14.00 -21.85 18.48
C THR A 44 13.54 -21.66 17.04
N ASP A 45 13.05 -20.48 16.66
CA ASP A 45 12.60 -20.22 15.30
C ASP A 45 13.79 -20.26 14.30
N ARG A 46 13.70 -21.19 13.35
CA ARG A 46 14.80 -21.50 12.41
C ARG A 46 15.25 -20.32 11.55
N TYR A 47 14.36 -19.37 11.26
CA TYR A 47 14.62 -18.33 10.26
C TYR A 47 14.63 -16.92 10.86
N ALA A 48 13.92 -16.73 11.97
CA ALA A 48 13.68 -15.41 12.54
C ALA A 48 13.59 -15.43 14.07
N ALA A 49 14.45 -16.22 14.73
CA ALA A 49 14.57 -16.28 16.19
C ALA A 49 14.57 -14.89 16.83
N ASN A 50 13.73 -14.70 17.85
CA ASN A 50 13.55 -13.46 18.61
C ASN A 50 13.11 -12.22 17.80
N LYS A 51 12.78 -12.36 16.50
CA LYS A 51 12.26 -11.28 15.65
C LYS A 51 10.74 -11.18 15.72
N GLY A 52 10.17 -10.18 15.05
CA GLY A 52 8.72 -9.96 14.98
C GLY A 52 8.13 -9.34 16.24
N GLY A 53 6.82 -9.54 16.40
CA GLY A 53 6.02 -8.97 17.48
C GLY A 53 5.54 -7.54 17.22
N VAL A 54 4.32 -7.22 17.67
CA VAL A 54 3.68 -5.93 17.42
C VAL A 54 4.38 -4.77 18.13
N VAL A 55 4.90 -4.99 19.34
CA VAL A 55 5.60 -3.94 20.11
C VAL A 55 6.84 -3.44 19.37
N ARG A 56 7.64 -4.35 18.82
CA ARG A 56 8.85 -3.99 18.07
C ARG A 56 8.50 -3.29 16.76
N ARG A 57 7.48 -3.80 16.04
CA ARG A 57 6.98 -3.15 14.82
C ARG A 57 6.50 -1.73 15.09
N MET A 58 5.67 -1.54 16.13
CA MET A 58 5.17 -0.22 16.54
C MET A 58 6.31 0.74 16.91
N SER A 59 7.32 0.26 17.65
CA SER A 59 8.50 1.08 18.00
C SER A 59 9.25 1.56 16.76
N PHE A 60 9.52 0.66 15.80
CA PHE A 60 10.20 1.01 14.55
C PHE A 60 9.39 1.98 13.70
N ILE A 61 8.09 1.73 13.51
CA ILE A 61 7.18 2.62 12.77
C ILE A 61 7.15 4.01 13.42
N GLY A 62 7.09 4.06 14.76
CA GLY A 62 7.13 5.29 15.53
C GLY A 62 8.44 6.07 15.34
N GLN A 63 9.58 5.36 15.27
CA GLN A 63 10.87 5.98 14.96
C GLN A 63 10.88 6.57 13.54
N VAL A 64 10.46 5.81 12.53
CA VAL A 64 10.42 6.28 11.14
C VAL A 64 9.55 7.54 11.01
N ARG A 65 8.40 7.58 11.69
CA ARG A 65 7.51 8.75 11.70
C ARG A 65 8.07 9.97 12.42
N LYS A 66 8.97 9.79 13.40
CA LYS A 66 9.70 10.91 14.02
C LYS A 66 10.75 11.49 13.09
N GLU A 67 11.40 10.64 12.30
CA GLU A 67 12.47 11.01 11.38
C GLU A 67 11.94 11.54 10.03
N ASN A 68 10.70 11.21 9.66
CA ASN A 68 10.14 11.51 8.35
C ASN A 68 8.72 12.06 8.48
N ARG A 69 8.45 13.21 7.84
CA ARG A 69 7.14 13.88 7.90
C ARG A 69 6.06 13.16 7.10
N ASN A 70 6.43 12.58 5.96
CA ASN A 70 5.51 12.02 4.98
C ASN A 70 5.67 10.51 4.92
N VAL A 71 5.03 9.80 5.86
CA VAL A 71 5.07 8.34 5.92
C VAL A 71 3.73 7.76 5.51
N LEU A 72 3.79 6.68 4.72
CA LEU A 72 2.68 5.75 4.49
C LEU A 72 2.98 4.43 5.18
N LEU A 73 1.96 3.82 5.78
CA LEU A 73 2.05 2.46 6.32
C LEU A 73 1.01 1.56 5.66
N LEU A 74 1.46 0.54 4.91
CA LEU A 74 0.60 -0.31 4.08
C LEU A 74 0.74 -1.78 4.44
N ASP A 75 -0.33 -2.57 4.32
CA ASP A 75 -0.27 -4.03 4.50
C ASP A 75 -0.76 -4.80 3.27
N ALA A 76 0.00 -5.82 2.87
CA ALA A 76 -0.30 -6.63 1.70
C ALA A 76 -1.17 -7.87 1.98
N GLY A 77 -1.88 -7.94 3.12
CA GLY A 77 -2.82 -9.03 3.44
C GLY A 77 -2.20 -10.16 4.26
N ASP A 78 -3.02 -11.13 4.66
CA ASP A 78 -2.70 -12.20 5.60
C ASP A 78 -2.14 -11.67 6.95
N PHE A 79 -2.76 -10.62 7.47
CA PHE A 79 -2.47 -10.15 8.83
C PHE A 79 -3.24 -10.98 9.88
N LEU A 80 -4.31 -11.66 9.46
CA LEU A 80 -5.04 -12.65 10.24
C LEU A 80 -4.40 -14.05 10.17
N GLN A 81 -4.93 -14.96 10.99
CA GLN A 81 -4.54 -16.38 11.11
C GLN A 81 -3.08 -16.65 11.50
N GLY A 82 -2.79 -17.76 12.17
CA GLY A 82 -1.42 -18.29 12.32
C GLY A 82 -0.88 -18.33 13.75
N THR A 83 -1.62 -17.80 14.72
CA THR A 83 -1.40 -18.04 16.16
C THR A 83 -2.73 -18.29 16.88
N PRO A 84 -2.69 -18.81 18.13
CA PRO A 84 -3.88 -18.89 18.96
C PRO A 84 -4.62 -17.56 19.17
N TYR A 85 -3.97 -16.39 19.00
CA TYR A 85 -4.65 -15.09 19.10
C TYR A 85 -5.82 -15.01 18.11
N PHE A 86 -5.61 -15.37 16.84
CA PHE A 86 -6.71 -15.35 15.87
C PHE A 86 -7.82 -16.36 16.20
N ASN A 87 -7.46 -17.54 16.70
CA ASN A 87 -8.43 -18.57 17.06
C ASN A 87 -9.37 -18.12 18.19
N LEU A 88 -8.82 -17.39 19.18
CA LEU A 88 -9.53 -16.93 20.37
C LEU A 88 -10.26 -15.60 20.15
N PHE A 89 -9.62 -14.65 19.45
CA PHE A 89 -10.09 -13.27 19.35
C PHE A 89 -10.61 -12.88 17.96
N LYS A 90 -10.57 -13.80 16.99
CA LYS A 90 -11.20 -13.66 15.66
C LYS A 90 -10.82 -12.38 14.91
N GLY A 91 -9.55 -11.96 15.04
CA GLY A 91 -9.03 -10.78 14.34
C GLY A 91 -9.07 -9.48 15.15
N GLU A 92 -9.65 -9.47 16.36
CA GLU A 92 -9.72 -8.26 17.19
C GLU A 92 -8.33 -7.74 17.57
N VAL A 93 -7.44 -8.61 18.04
CA VAL A 93 -6.11 -8.24 18.53
C VAL A 93 -5.24 -7.70 17.39
N GLU A 94 -5.30 -8.35 16.23
CA GLU A 94 -4.59 -7.95 15.02
C GLU A 94 -5.06 -6.58 14.54
N THR A 95 -6.38 -6.39 14.46
CA THR A 95 -6.99 -5.14 13.99
C THR A 95 -6.68 -3.99 14.95
N GLU A 96 -6.77 -4.20 16.26
CA GLU A 96 -6.44 -3.16 17.24
C GLU A 96 -4.95 -2.81 17.24
N ALA A 97 -4.06 -3.79 17.06
CA ALA A 97 -2.64 -3.52 16.89
C ALA A 97 -2.37 -2.66 15.65
N MET A 98 -3.03 -2.96 14.52
CA MET A 98 -2.92 -2.15 13.29
C MET A 98 -3.56 -0.76 13.44
N ASN A 99 -4.66 -0.64 14.19
CA ASN A 99 -5.26 0.64 14.56
C ASN A 99 -4.27 1.52 15.35
N LEU A 100 -3.61 0.95 16.36
CA LEU A 100 -2.61 1.64 17.18
C LEU A 100 -1.36 2.03 16.37
N MET A 101 -0.97 1.20 15.40
CA MET A 101 0.09 1.53 14.44
C MET A 101 -0.36 2.51 13.36
N GLN A 102 -1.64 2.87 13.29
CA GLN A 102 -2.20 3.81 12.32
C GLN A 102 -1.84 3.41 10.87
N TYR A 103 -2.20 2.20 10.45
CA TYR A 103 -2.08 1.82 9.04
C TYR A 103 -2.88 2.79 8.15
N ASP A 104 -2.38 3.04 6.95
CA ASP A 104 -3.03 3.90 5.96
C ASP A 104 -3.96 3.12 5.04
N ALA A 105 -3.61 1.86 4.75
CA ALA A 105 -4.45 0.91 4.05
C ALA A 105 -3.94 -0.52 4.25
N ALA A 106 -4.84 -1.49 4.07
CA ALA A 106 -4.50 -2.89 3.93
C ALA A 106 -5.27 -3.50 2.75
N THR A 107 -4.75 -4.59 2.19
CA THR A 107 -5.52 -5.48 1.31
C THR A 107 -5.89 -6.77 2.04
N LEU A 108 -6.65 -7.62 1.37
CA LEU A 108 -6.98 -8.97 1.84
C LEU A 108 -5.93 -9.98 1.35
N GLY A 109 -5.66 -10.97 2.16
CA GLY A 109 -5.09 -12.24 1.73
C GLY A 109 -6.14 -13.35 1.77
N ASN A 110 -5.69 -14.60 1.61
CA ASN A 110 -6.59 -15.73 1.67
C ASN A 110 -7.04 -16.03 3.12
N HIS A 111 -6.21 -15.75 4.11
CA HIS A 111 -6.50 -16.07 5.50
C HIS A 111 -7.49 -15.11 6.16
N GLU A 112 -7.75 -13.94 5.57
CA GLU A 112 -8.83 -13.06 6.00
C GLU A 112 -10.23 -13.72 5.91
N PHE A 113 -10.35 -14.82 5.14
CA PHE A 113 -11.59 -15.56 4.94
C PHE A 113 -11.69 -16.82 5.80
N ASP A 114 -10.72 -17.16 6.65
CA ASP A 114 -10.69 -18.46 7.35
C ASP A 114 -11.91 -18.69 8.26
N TYR A 115 -12.48 -17.63 8.83
CA TYR A 115 -13.72 -17.67 9.61
C TYR A 115 -14.94 -17.07 8.88
N GLY A 116 -14.87 -17.00 7.55
CA GLY A 116 -15.97 -16.56 6.69
C GLY A 116 -16.25 -15.06 6.70
N LEU A 117 -17.19 -14.66 5.84
CA LEU A 117 -17.51 -13.24 5.59
C LEU A 117 -18.03 -12.49 6.81
N GLU A 118 -18.72 -13.16 7.74
CA GLU A 118 -19.23 -12.52 8.96
C GLU A 118 -18.07 -12.04 9.85
N THR A 119 -17.06 -12.88 10.06
CA THR A 119 -15.88 -12.50 10.83
C THR A 119 -15.10 -11.42 10.09
N LEU A 120 -14.93 -11.55 8.78
CA LEU A 120 -14.26 -10.53 7.97
C LEU A 120 -14.97 -9.18 8.06
N GLU A 121 -16.31 -9.16 8.06
CA GLU A 121 -17.07 -7.92 8.25
C GLU A 121 -16.80 -7.28 9.61
N GLN A 122 -16.72 -8.07 10.69
CA GLN A 122 -16.37 -7.55 12.02
C GLN A 122 -14.96 -6.94 12.03
N VAL A 123 -14.00 -7.58 11.36
CA VAL A 123 -12.63 -7.03 11.18
C VAL A 123 -12.68 -5.71 10.43
N VAL A 124 -13.35 -5.66 9.27
CA VAL A 124 -13.45 -4.46 8.43
C VAL A 124 -14.13 -3.31 9.17
N ARG A 125 -15.17 -3.58 9.96
CA ARG A 125 -15.87 -2.56 10.74
C ARG A 125 -15.05 -2.04 11.92
N ARG A 126 -14.16 -2.86 12.49
CA ARG A 126 -13.27 -2.48 13.60
C ARG A 126 -12.04 -1.71 13.11
N ALA A 127 -11.60 -1.94 11.88
CA ALA A 127 -10.46 -1.25 11.30
C ALA A 127 -10.69 0.26 11.19
N LYS A 128 -9.75 1.06 11.72
CA LYS A 128 -9.70 2.53 11.59
C LYS A 128 -8.94 2.97 10.33
N PHE A 129 -8.65 2.01 9.46
CA PHE A 129 -7.98 2.17 8.19
C PHE A 129 -8.77 1.43 7.11
N PRO A 130 -8.74 1.89 5.85
CA PRO A 130 -9.45 1.24 4.77
C PRO A 130 -8.81 -0.12 4.46
N ILE A 131 -9.66 -1.16 4.39
CA ILE A 131 -9.33 -2.43 3.77
C ILE A 131 -9.90 -2.41 2.35
N ILE A 132 -9.05 -2.64 1.35
CA ILE A 132 -9.41 -2.54 -0.07
C ILE A 132 -9.17 -3.84 -0.83
N SER A 133 -9.93 -4.04 -1.90
CA SER A 133 -9.75 -5.11 -2.88
C SER A 133 -10.39 -4.68 -4.19
N SER A 134 -9.59 -4.63 -5.25
CA SER A 134 -10.04 -4.25 -6.59
C SER A 134 -10.71 -5.41 -7.32
N ASN A 135 -10.19 -6.64 -7.17
CA ASN A 135 -10.62 -7.78 -7.97
C ASN A 135 -11.56 -8.76 -7.23
N TYR A 136 -11.97 -8.45 -5.99
CA TYR A 136 -13.09 -9.12 -5.34
C TYR A 136 -14.31 -8.21 -5.32
N ASP A 137 -15.39 -8.65 -5.97
CA ASP A 137 -16.68 -7.97 -5.96
C ASP A 137 -17.55 -8.51 -4.81
N PHE A 138 -17.74 -7.65 -3.80
CA PHE A 138 -18.53 -7.90 -2.61
C PHE A 138 -19.99 -7.42 -2.71
N SER A 139 -20.45 -6.98 -3.89
CA SER A 139 -21.77 -6.35 -4.08
C SER A 139 -22.96 -7.23 -3.68
N LYS A 140 -22.77 -8.54 -3.59
CA LYS A 140 -23.78 -9.54 -3.17
C LYS A 140 -23.47 -10.17 -1.80
N THR A 141 -22.65 -9.51 -0.99
CA THR A 141 -22.25 -9.98 0.34
C THR A 141 -22.56 -8.91 1.38
N SER A 142 -22.38 -9.24 2.66
CA SER A 142 -22.51 -8.28 3.75
C SER A 142 -21.42 -7.19 3.76
N LEU A 143 -20.32 -7.42 3.03
CA LEU A 143 -19.21 -6.47 2.85
C LEU A 143 -19.47 -5.38 1.79
N LYS A 144 -20.67 -5.37 1.18
CA LYS A 144 -21.03 -4.38 0.15
C LYS A 144 -20.81 -2.95 0.65
N GLY A 145 -19.93 -2.22 -0.05
CA GLY A 145 -19.63 -0.81 0.24
C GLY A 145 -18.68 -0.59 1.42
N LEU A 146 -18.32 -1.64 2.17
CA LEU A 146 -17.32 -1.57 3.23
C LEU A 146 -15.90 -1.69 2.66
N ILE A 147 -15.71 -2.61 1.71
CA ILE A 147 -14.44 -2.79 0.99
C ILE A 147 -14.54 -2.06 -0.35
N LYS A 148 -13.63 -1.11 -0.56
CA LYS A 148 -13.58 -0.31 -1.79
C LYS A 148 -12.52 -0.86 -2.75
N PRO A 149 -12.69 -0.65 -4.07
CA PRO A 149 -11.73 -1.13 -5.06
C PRO A 149 -10.43 -0.32 -5.10
N TYR A 150 -10.45 0.92 -4.61
CA TYR A 150 -9.27 1.79 -4.55
C TYR A 150 -9.47 2.86 -3.48
N LEU A 151 -8.40 3.59 -3.16
CA LEU A 151 -8.45 4.86 -2.46
C LEU A 151 -7.40 5.83 -2.99
N ILE A 152 -7.49 7.09 -2.57
CA ILE A 152 -6.52 8.13 -2.90
C ILE A 152 -6.00 8.71 -1.59
N LEU A 153 -4.71 8.54 -1.34
CA LEU A 153 -4.01 9.14 -0.21
C LEU A 153 -3.36 10.47 -0.63
N LYS A 154 -3.25 11.39 0.32
CA LYS A 154 -2.53 12.64 0.14
C LYS A 154 -1.43 12.78 1.18
N ARG A 155 -0.21 13.08 0.74
CA ARG A 155 0.95 13.39 1.59
C ARG A 155 1.74 14.51 0.94
N ASP A 156 1.96 15.60 1.67
CA ASP A 156 2.70 16.76 1.17
C ASP A 156 2.20 17.29 -0.19
N GLY A 157 0.89 17.24 -0.42
CA GLY A 157 0.27 17.61 -1.69
C GLY A 157 0.56 16.67 -2.87
N VAL A 158 1.13 15.50 -2.65
CA VAL A 158 1.21 14.38 -3.61
C VAL A 158 -0.06 13.54 -3.49
N LYS A 159 -0.70 13.22 -4.61
CA LYS A 159 -1.86 12.32 -4.71
C LYS A 159 -1.40 10.93 -5.09
N ILE A 160 -1.69 9.95 -4.24
CA ILE A 160 -1.23 8.57 -4.37
C ILE A 160 -2.47 7.70 -4.50
N GLY A 161 -2.68 7.15 -5.69
CA GLY A 161 -3.72 6.14 -5.90
C GLY A 161 -3.27 4.81 -5.32
N VAL A 162 -4.16 4.11 -4.62
CA VAL A 162 -3.90 2.78 -4.10
C VAL A 162 -4.97 1.83 -4.61
N ILE A 163 -4.55 0.78 -5.30
CA ILE A 163 -5.39 -0.35 -5.74
C ILE A 163 -4.93 -1.63 -5.02
N ALA A 164 -5.71 -2.69 -5.12
CA ALA A 164 -5.43 -3.94 -4.42
C ALA A 164 -5.83 -5.16 -5.26
N VAL A 165 -4.93 -6.13 -5.46
CA VAL A 165 -5.24 -7.37 -6.17
C VAL A 165 -4.96 -8.58 -5.30
N ASN A 166 -5.84 -9.58 -5.36
CA ASN A 166 -5.88 -10.70 -4.43
C ASN A 166 -5.93 -12.02 -5.19
N VAL A 167 -5.43 -13.10 -4.59
CA VAL A 167 -5.39 -14.46 -5.18
C VAL A 167 -6.73 -14.95 -5.72
N GLN A 168 -6.72 -15.91 -6.65
CA GLN A 168 -7.91 -16.69 -6.98
C GLN A 168 -8.36 -17.50 -5.74
N PRO A 169 -9.57 -17.28 -5.20
CA PRO A 169 -10.01 -17.95 -3.97
C PRO A 169 -10.17 -19.46 -4.12
N LYS A 170 -10.49 -19.95 -5.33
CA LYS A 170 -10.71 -21.38 -5.59
C LYS A 170 -9.44 -22.19 -5.30
N GLY A 171 -9.54 -23.09 -4.32
CA GLY A 171 -8.44 -23.97 -3.91
C GLY A 171 -7.56 -23.40 -2.79
N LEU A 172 -7.78 -22.14 -2.40
CA LEU A 172 -7.07 -21.48 -1.29
C LEU A 172 -8.00 -21.14 -0.13
N ILE A 173 -9.26 -20.82 -0.42
CA ILE A 173 -10.28 -20.49 0.58
C ILE A 173 -11.40 -21.53 0.52
N ALA A 174 -11.95 -21.92 1.67
CA ALA A 174 -13.12 -22.78 1.74
C ALA A 174 -14.30 -22.14 0.99
N SER A 175 -14.97 -22.88 0.10
CA SER A 175 -16.01 -22.33 -0.79
C SER A 175 -17.12 -21.60 -0.05
N GLY A 176 -17.55 -22.13 1.10
CA GLY A 176 -18.58 -21.51 1.94
C GLY A 176 -18.18 -20.15 2.52
N ASN A 177 -16.88 -19.90 2.69
CA ASN A 177 -16.36 -18.72 3.39
C ASN A 177 -16.32 -17.45 2.54
N TYR A 178 -16.56 -17.55 1.22
CA TYR A 178 -16.64 -16.41 0.32
C TYR A 178 -17.91 -16.43 -0.55
N ASN A 179 -18.97 -17.09 -0.07
CA ASN A 179 -20.25 -17.16 -0.78
C ASN A 179 -20.78 -15.77 -1.16
N GLY A 180 -21.13 -15.59 -2.44
CA GLY A 180 -21.61 -14.32 -2.98
C GLY A 180 -20.51 -13.34 -3.42
N MET A 181 -19.26 -13.52 -2.99
CA MET A 181 -18.12 -12.78 -3.52
C MET A 181 -17.76 -13.29 -4.91
N LYS A 182 -17.51 -12.38 -5.85
CA LYS A 182 -17.07 -12.73 -7.20
C LYS A 182 -15.61 -12.34 -7.42
N TYR A 183 -14.84 -13.29 -7.95
CA TYR A 183 -13.49 -13.04 -8.43
C TYR A 183 -13.52 -12.40 -9.83
N LEU A 184 -12.77 -11.32 -10.00
CA LEU A 184 -12.56 -10.65 -11.27
C LEU A 184 -11.11 -10.85 -11.76
N PRO A 185 -10.85 -10.85 -13.08
CA PRO A 185 -9.47 -10.91 -13.60
C PRO A 185 -8.64 -9.71 -13.10
N PRO A 186 -7.55 -9.93 -12.34
CA PRO A 186 -6.84 -8.86 -11.64
C PRO A 186 -6.18 -7.88 -12.61
N GLU A 187 -5.58 -8.35 -13.71
CA GLU A 187 -4.91 -7.49 -14.68
C GLU A 187 -5.87 -6.51 -15.35
N LYS A 188 -7.09 -6.98 -15.67
CA LYS A 188 -8.12 -6.15 -16.30
C LYS A 188 -8.53 -5.01 -15.37
N VAL A 189 -8.93 -5.36 -14.14
CA VAL A 189 -9.43 -4.37 -13.18
C VAL A 189 -8.31 -3.40 -12.76
N ALA A 190 -7.09 -3.90 -12.55
CA ALA A 190 -5.96 -3.05 -12.19
C ALA A 190 -5.65 -2.02 -13.28
N ASN A 191 -5.65 -2.41 -14.56
CA ASN A 191 -5.43 -1.49 -15.67
C ASN A 191 -6.51 -0.40 -15.76
N GLU A 192 -7.78 -0.77 -15.62
CA GLU A 192 -8.90 0.17 -15.65
C GLU A 192 -8.80 1.20 -14.51
N LEU A 193 -8.53 0.73 -13.29
CA LEU A 193 -8.39 1.59 -12.11
C LEU A 193 -7.13 2.45 -12.16
N ALA A 194 -5.98 1.89 -12.53
CA ALA A 194 -4.72 2.63 -12.62
C ALA A 194 -4.80 3.76 -13.66
N LEU A 195 -5.39 3.48 -14.83
CA LEU A 195 -5.63 4.49 -15.86
C LEU A 195 -6.52 5.62 -15.32
N MET A 196 -7.64 5.29 -14.66
CA MET A 196 -8.55 6.27 -14.09
C MET A 196 -7.90 7.09 -12.96
N LEU A 197 -7.08 6.47 -12.11
CA LEU A 197 -6.32 7.16 -11.06
C LEU A 197 -5.33 8.18 -11.64
N LYS A 198 -4.58 7.82 -12.70
CA LYS A 198 -3.64 8.74 -13.37
C LYS A 198 -4.36 9.82 -14.18
N THR A 199 -5.43 9.51 -14.90
CA THR A 199 -6.04 10.44 -15.89
C THR A 199 -7.16 11.30 -15.32
N VAL A 200 -8.07 10.72 -14.54
CA VAL A 200 -9.23 11.43 -13.99
C VAL A 200 -8.86 12.09 -12.67
N TYR A 201 -8.30 11.32 -11.74
CA TYR A 201 -7.94 11.83 -10.41
C TYR A 201 -6.58 12.53 -10.37
N ARG A 202 -5.80 12.43 -11.46
CA ARG A 202 -4.47 13.05 -11.59
C ARG A 202 -3.58 12.68 -10.41
N CYS A 203 -3.55 11.38 -10.05
CA CYS A 203 -2.61 10.86 -9.07
C CYS A 203 -1.20 10.93 -9.65
N ASP A 204 -0.24 11.35 -8.82
CA ASP A 204 1.17 11.43 -9.19
C ASP A 204 1.77 10.01 -9.24
N MET A 205 1.33 9.14 -8.33
CA MET A 205 1.76 7.74 -8.22
C MET A 205 0.56 6.81 -8.00
N VAL A 206 0.67 5.57 -8.46
CA VAL A 206 -0.25 4.45 -8.20
C VAL A 206 0.54 3.29 -7.58
N ILE A 207 0.10 2.90 -6.38
CA ILE A 207 0.61 1.74 -5.64
C ILE A 207 -0.42 0.62 -5.73
N CYS A 208 0.02 -0.60 -6.04
CA CYS A 208 -0.78 -1.81 -5.99
C CYS A 208 -0.41 -2.64 -4.75
N LEU A 209 -1.34 -2.86 -3.84
CA LEU A 209 -1.21 -3.85 -2.77
C LEU A 209 -1.60 -5.22 -3.32
N SER A 210 -0.62 -6.08 -3.54
CA SER A 210 -0.84 -7.39 -4.14
C SER A 210 -0.72 -8.50 -3.10
N HIS A 211 -1.71 -9.39 -3.12
CA HIS A 211 -1.65 -10.68 -2.44
C HIS A 211 -1.74 -11.80 -3.48
N LEU A 212 -0.95 -11.72 -4.58
CA LEU A 212 -0.87 -12.76 -5.61
C LEU A 212 0.32 -13.71 -5.43
N GLY A 213 1.34 -13.27 -4.69
CA GLY A 213 2.62 -13.95 -4.55
C GLY A 213 3.65 -13.45 -5.56
N TYR A 214 4.91 -13.39 -5.17
CA TYR A 214 6.00 -12.75 -5.91
C TYR A 214 6.13 -13.19 -7.39
N THR A 215 6.11 -14.49 -7.68
CA THR A 215 6.17 -14.96 -9.08
C THR A 215 4.96 -14.48 -9.89
N SER A 216 3.79 -14.51 -9.29
CA SER A 216 2.54 -14.02 -9.87
C SER A 216 2.56 -12.49 -10.03
N ASP A 217 3.15 -11.76 -9.09
CA ASP A 217 3.32 -10.30 -9.17
C ASP A 217 4.15 -9.91 -10.39
N LYS A 218 5.22 -10.63 -10.70
CA LYS A 218 6.02 -10.39 -11.91
C LYS A 218 5.21 -10.60 -13.19
N GLN A 219 4.40 -11.65 -13.23
CA GLN A 219 3.53 -11.95 -14.38
C GLN A 219 2.36 -10.98 -14.49
N PHE A 220 1.89 -10.46 -13.37
CA PHE A 220 0.86 -9.43 -13.30
C PHE A 220 1.42 -8.11 -13.84
N VAL A 221 2.59 -7.68 -13.36
CA VAL A 221 3.24 -6.43 -13.78
C VAL A 221 3.44 -6.39 -15.30
N SER A 222 3.92 -7.48 -15.91
CA SER A 222 4.17 -7.54 -17.36
C SER A 222 2.93 -7.38 -18.25
N LYS A 223 1.72 -7.40 -17.65
CA LYS A 223 0.43 -7.21 -18.33
C LYS A 223 -0.28 -5.91 -17.89
N THR A 224 0.39 -5.06 -17.12
CA THR A 224 -0.21 -3.85 -16.56
C THR A 224 0.38 -2.57 -17.15
N ARG A 225 -0.30 -1.45 -16.93
CA ARG A 225 0.14 -0.09 -17.25
C ARG A 225 -0.17 0.82 -16.07
N ASN A 226 0.50 1.97 -15.98
CA ASN A 226 0.17 3.06 -15.05
C ASN A 226 0.35 2.73 -13.54
N ILE A 227 0.93 1.58 -13.20
CA ILE A 227 1.28 1.19 -11.82
C ILE A 227 2.77 1.46 -11.63
N ASP A 228 3.15 2.17 -10.58
CA ASP A 228 4.55 2.52 -10.31
C ASP A 228 5.19 1.56 -9.30
N ILE A 229 4.40 1.07 -8.32
CA ILE A 229 4.89 0.21 -7.23
C ILE A 229 3.89 -0.92 -6.97
N VAL A 230 4.39 -2.15 -6.81
CA VAL A 230 3.67 -3.31 -6.28
C VAL A 230 4.27 -3.71 -4.92
N ILE A 231 3.44 -3.68 -3.89
CA ILE A 231 3.77 -4.19 -2.56
C ILE A 231 3.10 -5.56 -2.41
N GLY A 232 3.91 -6.61 -2.41
CA GLY A 232 3.46 -8.01 -2.49
C GLY A 232 3.31 -8.72 -1.14
N GLY A 233 2.54 -9.81 -1.15
CA GLY A 233 2.28 -10.74 -0.04
C GLY A 233 2.18 -12.19 -0.51
N HIS A 234 1.53 -13.07 0.25
CA HIS A 234 1.19 -14.47 -0.05
C HIS A 234 2.37 -15.46 -0.10
N SER A 235 3.40 -15.16 -0.89
CA SER A 235 4.50 -16.10 -1.15
C SER A 235 5.59 -16.17 -0.07
N HIS A 236 5.48 -15.32 0.94
CA HIS A 236 6.45 -15.11 2.02
C HIS A 236 7.88 -14.82 1.52
N THR A 237 8.02 -14.23 0.33
CA THR A 237 9.32 -14.01 -0.29
C THR A 237 10.13 -13.01 0.53
N ASN A 238 11.30 -13.44 1.02
CA ASN A 238 12.22 -12.58 1.74
C ASN A 238 13.14 -11.82 0.77
N MET A 239 12.69 -10.66 0.30
CA MET A 239 13.48 -9.81 -0.59
C MET A 239 14.46 -8.95 0.22
N LYS A 240 15.75 -8.99 -0.13
CA LYS A 240 16.78 -8.12 0.49
C LYS A 240 16.73 -6.68 -0.02
N ALA A 241 16.21 -6.50 -1.23
CA ALA A 241 16.03 -5.22 -1.90
C ALA A 241 14.83 -5.36 -2.86
N PRO A 242 14.15 -4.25 -3.22
CA PRO A 242 13.12 -4.26 -4.24
C PRO A 242 13.70 -4.68 -5.61
N GLU A 243 12.82 -5.19 -6.49
CA GLU A 243 13.16 -5.54 -7.87
C GLU A 243 12.40 -4.63 -8.84
N MET A 244 13.07 -4.18 -9.92
CA MET A 244 12.41 -3.50 -11.02
C MET A 244 11.97 -4.52 -12.08
N VAL A 245 10.69 -4.48 -12.45
CA VAL A 245 10.10 -5.35 -13.46
C VAL A 245 9.40 -4.49 -14.50
N LYS A 246 9.63 -4.80 -15.78
CA LYS A 246 9.02 -4.05 -16.87
C LYS A 246 7.55 -4.41 -17.07
N ASN A 247 6.73 -3.39 -17.28
CA ASN A 247 5.34 -3.53 -17.68
C ASN A 247 5.22 -3.70 -19.20
N ILE A 248 3.98 -3.76 -19.72
CA ILE A 248 3.74 -3.98 -21.16
C ILE A 248 4.21 -2.83 -22.06
N ASP A 249 4.40 -1.63 -21.50
CA ASP A 249 4.91 -0.44 -22.19
C ASP A 249 6.41 -0.24 -21.92
N GLU A 250 7.10 -1.27 -21.41
CA GLU A 250 8.54 -1.28 -21.05
C GLU A 250 8.92 -0.30 -19.92
N GLU A 251 7.94 0.25 -19.20
CA GLU A 251 8.18 1.09 -18.03
C GLU A 251 8.53 0.22 -16.82
N GLU A 252 9.47 0.69 -15.98
CA GLU A 252 9.88 -0.04 -14.78
C GLU A 252 8.87 0.12 -13.64
N VAL A 253 8.47 -1.00 -13.06
CA VAL A 253 7.59 -1.08 -11.89
C VAL A 253 8.36 -1.74 -10.75
N LEU A 254 8.38 -1.09 -9.59
CA LEU A 254 9.06 -1.60 -8.41
C LEU A 254 8.19 -2.68 -7.74
N ILE A 255 8.72 -3.88 -7.52
CA ILE A 255 8.09 -4.94 -6.72
C ILE A 255 8.85 -5.12 -5.42
N PHE A 256 8.13 -5.16 -4.29
CA PHE A 256 8.74 -5.47 -3.01
C PHE A 256 7.82 -6.26 -2.07
N GLN A 257 8.39 -7.27 -1.42
CA GLN A 257 7.72 -8.13 -0.45
C GLN A 257 8.64 -8.36 0.76
N THR A 258 8.05 -8.53 1.94
CA THR A 258 8.76 -8.63 3.22
C THR A 258 8.49 -9.96 3.91
N ALA A 259 9.17 -11.03 3.50
CA ALA A 259 9.13 -12.33 4.20
C ALA A 259 7.72 -12.66 4.72
N GLY A 260 7.57 -12.94 6.02
CA GLY A 260 6.28 -12.96 6.70
C GLY A 260 6.44 -12.92 8.22
N ARG A 261 5.35 -13.19 8.94
CA ARG A 261 5.25 -13.31 10.41
C ARG A 261 5.69 -12.03 11.13
N GLY A 262 5.55 -10.87 10.49
CA GLY A 262 5.96 -9.57 11.02
C GLY A 262 7.45 -9.48 11.36
N SER A 263 8.27 -10.41 10.87
CA SER A 263 9.71 -10.52 11.20
C SER A 263 10.55 -9.43 10.56
N HIS A 264 10.04 -8.81 9.49
CA HIS A 264 10.65 -7.73 8.73
C HIS A 264 9.59 -6.65 8.48
N ILE A 265 10.07 -5.44 8.22
CA ILE A 265 9.28 -4.31 7.74
C ILE A 265 9.99 -3.77 6.50
N GLY A 266 9.25 -3.60 5.42
CA GLY A 266 9.77 -3.04 4.18
C GLY A 266 9.78 -1.52 4.25
N ARG A 267 10.78 -0.90 3.62
CA ARG A 267 10.90 0.55 3.49
C ARG A 267 11.29 0.92 2.07
N ILE A 268 10.52 1.81 1.46
CA ILE A 268 10.78 2.41 0.15
C ILE A 268 10.78 3.92 0.35
N ASP A 269 11.92 4.57 0.05
CA ASP A 269 12.02 6.02 0.05
C ASP A 269 11.80 6.51 -1.39
N VAL A 270 10.67 7.17 -1.61
CA VAL A 270 10.28 7.72 -2.92
C VAL A 270 10.61 9.21 -2.96
N GLU A 271 11.37 9.61 -3.97
CA GLU A 271 11.66 11.00 -4.27
C GLU A 271 10.91 11.41 -5.54
N LEU A 272 10.04 12.41 -5.42
CA LEU A 272 9.25 12.94 -6.52
C LEU A 272 9.77 14.32 -6.91
N GLU A 273 10.14 14.46 -8.17
CA GLU A 273 10.43 15.74 -8.77
C GLU A 273 9.13 16.35 -9.31
N LYS A 274 8.77 17.53 -8.81
CA LYS A 274 7.61 18.26 -9.33
C LYS A 274 7.97 18.83 -10.70
N VAL A 275 7.60 18.12 -11.77
CA VAL A 275 7.62 18.72 -13.12
C VAL A 275 6.50 19.76 -13.17
N ASN A 276 6.86 21.04 -13.02
CA ASN A 276 5.92 22.14 -13.26
C ASN A 276 5.49 22.09 -14.74
N ARG A 277 4.39 21.40 -15.04
CA ARG A 277 3.73 21.52 -16.33
C ARG A 277 3.17 22.93 -16.39
N ARG A 278 3.74 23.76 -17.27
CA ARG A 278 3.14 25.05 -17.64
C ARG A 278 1.77 24.72 -18.26
N GLU A 279 0.72 25.29 -17.68
CA GLU A 279 -0.61 25.34 -18.29
C GLU A 279 -0.57 26.16 -19.59
#